data_AF-A0A6N2KVZ9-F1
#
_entry.id   AF-A0A6N2KVZ9-F1
#
_cell.length_a   1.000
_cell.length_b   1.000
_cell.length_c   1.000
_cell.angle_alpha   90.00
_cell.angle_beta   90.00
_cell.angle_gamma   90.00
#
_symmetry.space_group_name_H-M   'P 1'
#
loop_
_entity.id
_entity.type
_entity.pdbx_description
1 polymer ?
#
loop_
_entity_poly.entity_id
_entity_poly.type
_entity_poly.pdbx_seq_one_letter_code
_entity_poly.pdbx_strand_id
1 'polypeptide(L)'
;MEDDLENGTGEVAQPRAGSSSFRGLEYNTMTVSRDFNIGLNLSNEEDELHRAVELSEEVMKKKKWILILDDLWDSFELHKVGIPVSLKGCFRLIMTTRSARICQRMGSQHKIKVKPLSKREAWTLFMEKLGHDTTLSPELERTAIDVAREMRWFAL
;
A
#
# COMPACT_ATOMS: atom_id res chain seq x y z
N MET A 1 -28.73 17.83 -55.54
CA MET A 1 -27.95 19.00 -55.98
C MET A 1 -28.28 20.08 -54.97
N GLU A 2 -27.46 20.38 -53.97
CA GLU A 2 -26.01 20.18 -53.83
C GLU A 2 -25.67 19.60 -52.44
N ASP A 3 -24.57 18.86 -52.41
CA ASP A 3 -23.91 18.32 -51.23
C ASP A 3 -23.07 19.42 -50.57
N ASP A 4 -23.08 19.52 -49.24
CA ASP A 4 -22.02 20.19 -48.49
C ASP A 4 -21.58 19.30 -47.31
N LEU A 5 -20.30 18.98 -47.34
CA LEU A 5 -19.51 18.18 -46.41
C LEU A 5 -19.00 19.02 -45.22
N GLU A 6 -18.80 18.33 -44.09
CA GLU A 6 -17.91 18.65 -42.96
C GLU A 6 -18.19 19.91 -42.12
N ASN A 7 -18.41 19.73 -40.81
CA ASN A 7 -17.26 19.61 -39.90
C ASN A 7 -17.71 19.11 -38.51
N GLY A 8 -17.06 18.05 -38.03
CA GLY A 8 -17.28 17.50 -36.71
C GLY A 8 -16.53 18.31 -35.65
N THR A 9 -17.27 18.93 -34.73
CA THR A 9 -16.71 19.35 -33.44
C THR A 9 -17.25 18.42 -32.37
N GLY A 10 -16.68 17.22 -32.33
CA GLY A 10 -16.78 16.36 -31.16
C GLY A 10 -15.99 17.02 -30.03
N GLU A 11 -16.70 17.71 -29.15
CA GLU A 11 -16.15 18.26 -27.91
C GLU A 11 -15.59 17.09 -27.08
N VAL A 12 -14.27 16.93 -27.14
CA VAL A 12 -13.54 15.97 -26.30
C VAL A 12 -13.69 16.46 -24.88
N ALA A 13 -14.59 15.83 -24.13
CA ALA A 13 -14.72 16.02 -22.69
C ALA A 13 -13.35 15.82 -22.04
N GLN A 14 -12.73 16.92 -21.60
CA GLN A 14 -11.52 16.88 -20.80
C GLN A 14 -11.81 16.10 -19.52
N PRO A 15 -10.99 15.09 -19.15
CA PRO A 15 -11.14 14.45 -17.85
C PRO A 15 -10.89 15.51 -16.77
N ARG A 16 -11.95 15.82 -16.02
CA ARG A 16 -11.87 16.66 -14.83
C ARG A 16 -10.76 16.11 -13.94
N ALA A 17 -9.77 16.95 -13.66
CA ALA A 17 -8.73 16.65 -12.69
C ALA A 17 -9.41 16.34 -11.35
N GLY A 18 -9.51 15.05 -11.03
CA GLY A 18 -9.88 14.61 -9.70
C GLY A 18 -8.80 15.11 -8.75
N SER A 19 -9.17 16.02 -7.87
CA SER A 19 -8.38 16.44 -6.72
C SER A 19 -8.12 15.21 -5.83
N SER A 20 -7.06 14.46 -6.15
CA SER A 20 -6.56 13.35 -5.33
C SER A 20 -5.82 13.94 -4.12
N SER A 21 -6.60 14.44 -3.16
CA SER A 21 -6.16 14.90 -1.84
C SER A 21 -5.47 13.77 -1.08
N PHE A 22 -4.55 14.11 -0.17
CA PHE A 22 -3.93 13.15 0.76
C PHE A 22 -4.93 12.45 1.67
N ARG A 23 -6.25 12.70 1.59
CA ARG A 23 -7.29 11.83 2.19
C ARG A 23 -7.07 10.34 1.90
N GLY A 24 -6.43 9.99 0.78
CA GLY A 24 -6.03 8.61 0.48
C GLY A 24 -4.97 8.03 1.42
N LEU A 25 -4.31 8.84 2.26
CA LEU A 25 -3.29 8.48 3.26
C LEU A 25 -3.81 8.55 4.70
N GLU A 26 -5.06 8.99 4.92
CA GLU A 26 -5.66 9.19 6.25
C GLU A 26 -5.78 7.87 7.07
N TYR A 27 -5.58 6.72 6.40
CA TYR A 27 -5.58 5.38 7.00
C TYR A 27 -4.35 4.53 6.67
N ASN A 28 -3.38 5.06 5.91
CA ASN A 28 -2.21 4.28 5.50
C ASN A 28 -1.06 4.50 6.47
N THR A 29 -0.40 3.43 6.90
CA THR A 29 0.82 3.54 7.70
C THR A 29 2.01 3.64 6.75
N MET A 30 2.59 4.84 6.63
CA MET A 30 3.86 5.02 5.91
C MET A 30 5.01 4.67 6.85
N THR A 31 5.63 3.50 6.66
CA THR A 31 6.82 3.11 7.42
C THR A 31 8.02 3.13 6.48
N VAL A 32 8.96 4.03 6.75
CA VAL A 32 10.27 3.95 6.10
C VAL A 32 11.11 2.97 6.92
N SER A 33 11.79 2.05 6.24
CA SER A 33 12.43 0.84 6.83
C SER A 33 13.16 1.09 8.16
N ARG A 34 13.15 0.11 9.07
CA ARG A 34 13.57 0.15 10.50
C ARG A 34 14.85 0.90 10.89
N ASP A 35 15.77 1.18 9.97
CA ASP A 35 16.95 2.04 10.21
C ASP A 35 16.66 3.54 9.99
N PHE A 36 15.40 3.87 9.70
CA PHE A 36 14.98 5.16 9.17
C PHE A 36 13.60 5.54 9.71
N ASN A 37 13.54 5.81 11.01
CA ASN A 37 12.46 6.62 11.56
C ASN A 37 12.71 8.07 11.07
N ILE A 38 12.22 8.42 9.88
CA ILE A 38 12.05 9.84 9.57
C ILE A 38 11.00 10.28 10.57
N GLY A 39 11.41 11.04 11.59
CA GLY A 39 10.51 11.63 12.58
C GLY A 39 9.60 12.69 11.96
N LEU A 40 9.00 12.38 10.81
CA LEU A 40 7.98 13.17 10.18
C LEU A 40 6.76 12.99 11.05
N ASN A 41 6.47 14.03 11.82
CA ASN A 41 5.20 14.12 12.48
C ASN A 41 4.14 14.46 11.41
N LEU A 42 3.66 13.41 10.74
CA LEU A 42 2.59 13.48 9.75
C LEU A 42 1.21 13.74 10.38
N SER A 43 1.13 13.96 11.70
CA SER A 43 -0.13 14.20 12.42
C SER A 43 -0.59 15.66 12.38
N ASN A 44 0.23 16.60 11.89
CA ASN A 44 -0.22 17.98 11.70
C ASN A 44 -0.97 18.11 10.38
N GLU A 45 -2.25 18.50 10.47
CA GLU A 45 -3.19 18.59 9.36
C GLU A 45 -3.02 19.86 8.50
N GLU A 46 -2.25 20.85 8.93
CA GLU A 46 -2.40 22.20 8.38
C GLU A 46 -1.74 22.47 7.02
N ASP A 47 -0.84 21.62 6.50
CA ASP A 47 -0.37 21.78 5.11
C ASP A 47 0.21 20.50 4.47
N GLU A 48 -0.57 19.87 3.58
CA GLU A 48 -0.14 18.73 2.74
C GLU A 48 1.13 19.06 1.93
N LEU A 49 1.26 20.31 1.46
CA LEU A 49 2.40 20.76 0.66
C LEU A 49 3.67 20.85 1.51
N HIS A 50 3.56 21.37 2.74
CA HIS A 50 4.70 21.48 3.64
C HIS A 50 5.30 20.11 3.96
N ARG A 51 4.44 19.11 4.24
CA ARG A 51 4.86 17.72 4.48
C ARG A 51 5.52 17.09 3.25
N ALA A 52 4.98 17.34 2.06
CA ALA A 52 5.57 16.86 0.82
C ALA A 52 6.96 17.46 0.59
N VAL A 53 7.13 18.75 0.85
CA VAL A 53 8.43 19.43 0.73
C VAL A 53 9.44 18.84 1.73
N GLU A 54 9.06 18.73 3.01
CA GLU A 54 9.94 18.21 4.05
C GLU A 54 10.36 16.75 3.76
N LEU A 55 9.41 15.89 3.37
CA LEU A 55 9.74 14.52 2.97
C LEU A 55 10.71 14.53 1.79
N SER A 56 10.43 15.33 0.76
CA SER A 56 11.26 15.42 -0.45
C SER A 56 12.69 15.82 -0.10
N GLU A 57 12.88 16.84 0.74
CA GLU A 57 14.21 17.28 1.18
C GLU A 57 14.96 16.18 1.93
N GLU A 58 14.29 15.49 2.85
CA GLU A 58 14.92 14.42 3.63
C GLU A 58 15.30 13.21 2.78
N VAL A 59 14.44 12.79 1.84
CA VAL A 59 14.75 11.64 0.97
C VAL A 59 15.80 11.98 -0.09
N MET A 60 15.88 13.25 -0.54
CA MET A 60 16.91 13.70 -1.49
C MET A 60 18.31 13.70 -0.87
N LYS A 61 18.43 13.92 0.45
CA LYS A 61 19.71 13.80 1.17
C LYS A 61 20.25 12.36 1.21
N LYS A 62 19.42 11.36 0.89
CA LYS A 62 19.78 9.93 1.01
C LYS A 62 20.15 9.35 -0.35
N LYS A 63 21.29 8.64 -0.39
CA LYS A 63 21.76 7.96 -1.61
C LYS A 63 20.91 6.75 -1.98
N LYS A 64 20.48 5.97 -0.97
CA LYS A 64 19.66 4.76 -1.17
C LYS A 64 18.68 4.55 -0.02
N TRP A 65 17.41 4.28 -0.33
CA TRP A 65 16.38 4.05 0.70
C TRP A 65 15.27 3.10 0.22
N ILE A 66 14.47 2.59 1.17
CA ILE A 66 13.31 1.74 0.90
C ILE A 66 12.10 2.34 1.59
N LEU A 67 11.02 2.52 0.82
CA LEU A 67 9.73 2.99 1.31
C LEU A 67 8.76 1.82 1.39
N ILE A 68 8.09 1.67 2.53
CA ILE A 68 7.03 0.69 2.71
C ILE A 68 5.73 1.44 2.97
N LEU A 69 4.78 1.30 2.06
CA LEU A 69 3.42 1.81 2.22
C LEU A 69 2.52 0.63 2.61
N ASP A 70 2.13 0.58 3.87
CA ASP A 70 1.33 -0.52 4.37
C ASP A 70 -0.17 -0.20 4.33
N ASP A 71 -0.96 -1.20 3.95
CA ASP A 71 -2.42 -1.18 3.80
C ASP A 71 -2.92 0.01 2.96
N LEU A 72 -2.55 0.06 1.68
CA LEU A 72 -2.91 1.15 0.78
C LEU A 72 -4.37 1.04 0.27
N TRP A 73 -5.20 2.04 0.59
CA TRP A 73 -6.64 2.06 0.25
C TRP A 73 -7.00 2.84 -1.02
N ASP A 74 -6.15 3.77 -1.47
CA ASP A 74 -6.31 4.45 -2.75
C ASP A 74 -4.96 4.68 -3.46
N SER A 75 -5.02 4.91 -4.77
CA SER A 75 -3.86 5.27 -5.57
C SER A 75 -3.62 6.77 -5.58
N PHE A 76 -2.35 7.17 -5.51
CA PHE A 76 -1.93 8.56 -5.58
C PHE A 76 -0.65 8.71 -6.40
N GLU A 77 -0.33 9.94 -6.76
CA GLU A 77 0.91 10.25 -7.47
C GLU A 77 2.03 10.52 -6.46
N LEU A 78 3.13 9.76 -6.54
CA LEU A 78 4.26 9.85 -5.61
C LEU A 78 4.80 11.28 -5.42
N HIS A 79 4.85 12.08 -6.49
CA HIS A 79 5.37 13.44 -6.41
C HIS A 79 4.44 14.38 -5.62
N LYS A 80 3.12 14.14 -5.61
CA LYS A 80 2.18 14.92 -4.81
C LYS A 80 2.46 14.76 -3.32
N VAL A 81 3.04 13.62 -2.94
CA VAL A 81 3.38 13.32 -1.55
C VAL A 81 4.83 13.59 -1.18
N GLY A 82 5.60 14.23 -2.06
CA GLY A 82 7.00 14.55 -1.79
C GLY A 82 7.99 13.45 -2.15
N ILE A 83 7.58 12.44 -2.92
CA ILE A 83 8.46 11.36 -3.34
C ILE A 83 8.97 11.65 -4.77
N PRO A 84 10.27 11.94 -4.96
CA PRO A 84 10.82 12.30 -6.26
C PRO A 84 10.94 11.06 -7.17
N VAL A 85 10.09 11.01 -8.21
CA VAL A 85 10.06 9.91 -9.20
C VAL A 85 11.29 9.93 -10.13
N SER A 86 11.97 11.07 -10.25
CA SER A 86 13.18 11.26 -11.07
C SER A 86 14.39 10.50 -10.54
N LEU A 87 14.38 10.06 -9.28
CA LEU A 87 15.46 9.31 -8.63
C LEU A 87 15.40 7.80 -8.92
N LYS A 88 15.14 7.41 -10.17
CA LYS A 88 15.12 5.99 -10.56
C LYS A 88 16.46 5.33 -10.19
N GLY A 89 16.40 4.32 -9.31
CA GLY A 89 17.58 3.60 -8.81
C GLY A 89 18.07 3.99 -7.41
N CYS A 90 17.66 5.15 -6.90
CA CYS A 90 17.98 5.58 -5.53
C CYS A 90 17.03 4.98 -4.49
N PHE A 91 15.84 4.49 -4.89
CA PHE A 91 14.93 3.90 -3.92
C PHE A 91 14.15 2.70 -4.44
N ARG A 92 13.65 1.89 -3.49
CA ARG A 92 12.70 0.81 -3.74
C ARG A 92 11.40 1.13 -3.02
N LEU A 93 10.29 1.09 -3.74
CA LEU A 93 8.95 1.18 -3.16
C LEU A 93 8.39 -0.23 -3.00
N ILE A 94 7.97 -0.55 -1.77
CA ILE A 94 7.17 -1.72 -1.43
C ILE A 94 5.83 -1.17 -0.95
N MET A 95 4.74 -1.78 -1.39
CA MET A 95 3.43 -1.44 -0.88
C MET A 95 2.59 -2.70 -0.73
N THR A 96 1.74 -2.70 0.29
CA THR A 96 0.74 -3.74 0.52
C THR A 96 -0.64 -3.13 0.30
N THR A 97 -1.56 -3.91 -0.25
CA THR A 97 -2.94 -3.48 -0.46
C THR A 97 -3.83 -4.70 -0.60
N ARG A 98 -5.09 -4.56 -0.20
CA ARG A 98 -6.14 -5.57 -0.40
C ARG A 98 -6.72 -5.52 -1.83
N SER A 99 -6.35 -4.51 -2.63
CA SER A 99 -6.92 -4.27 -3.96
C SER A 99 -5.89 -4.42 -5.08
N ALA A 100 -6.05 -5.44 -5.91
CA ALA A 100 -5.23 -5.61 -7.12
C ALA A 100 -5.33 -4.41 -8.09
N ARG A 101 -6.46 -3.69 -8.08
CA ARG A 101 -6.67 -2.47 -8.88
C ARG A 101 -5.75 -1.34 -8.44
N ILE A 102 -5.52 -1.20 -7.13
CA ILE A 102 -4.61 -0.18 -6.60
C ILE A 102 -3.17 -0.49 -7.01
N CYS A 103 -2.71 -1.74 -6.89
CA CYS A 103 -1.40 -2.16 -7.43
C CYS A 103 -1.22 -1.79 -8.91
N GLN A 104 -2.26 -1.94 -9.72
CA GLN A 104 -2.19 -1.57 -11.14
C GLN A 104 -2.08 -0.06 -11.33
N ARG A 105 -2.91 0.73 -10.65
CA ARG A 105 -2.94 2.20 -10.76
C ARG A 105 -1.65 2.85 -10.26
N MET A 106 -1.05 2.31 -9.21
CA MET A 106 0.24 2.72 -8.67
C MET A 106 1.43 2.33 -9.56
N GLY A 107 1.20 1.64 -10.69
CA GLY A 107 2.25 1.31 -11.66
C GLY A 107 3.26 0.27 -11.14
N SER A 108 2.85 -0.69 -10.29
CA SER A 108 3.77 -1.71 -9.78
C SER A 108 4.42 -2.51 -10.90
N GLN A 109 5.75 -2.56 -10.90
CA GLN A 109 6.53 -3.41 -11.81
C GLN A 109 6.44 -4.88 -11.43
N HIS A 110 6.43 -5.18 -10.13
CA HIS A 110 6.37 -6.53 -9.59
C HIS A 110 5.15 -6.63 -8.68
N LYS A 111 4.30 -7.64 -8.88
CA LYS A 111 3.09 -7.87 -8.10
C LYS A 111 3.14 -9.25 -7.48
N ILE A 112 3.01 -9.32 -6.17
CA ILE A 112 2.97 -10.57 -5.42
C ILE A 112 1.55 -10.70 -4.87
N LYS A 113 0.80 -11.70 -5.37
CA LYS A 113 -0.49 -12.05 -4.78
C LYS A 113 -0.23 -12.98 -3.61
N VAL A 114 -0.40 -12.48 -2.39
CA VAL A 114 -0.33 -13.32 -1.21
C VAL A 114 -1.56 -14.22 -1.19
N LYS A 115 -1.32 -15.51 -0.96
CA LYS A 115 -2.37 -16.52 -0.86
C LYS A 115 -2.63 -16.81 0.62
N PRO A 116 -3.86 -17.20 0.99
CA PRO A 116 -4.13 -17.69 2.33
C PRO A 116 -3.21 -18.86 2.65
N LEU A 117 -2.86 -19.00 3.92
CA LEU A 117 -2.16 -20.18 4.39
C LEU A 117 -2.99 -21.44 4.10
N SER A 118 -2.29 -22.54 3.79
CA SER A 118 -2.92 -23.86 3.82
C SER A 118 -3.38 -24.19 5.25
N LYS A 119 -4.30 -25.14 5.38
CA LYS A 119 -4.79 -25.59 6.71
C LYS A 119 -3.63 -26.03 7.61
N ARG A 120 -2.61 -26.68 7.03
CA ARG A 120 -1.43 -27.14 7.74
C ARG A 120 -0.56 -25.97 8.19
N GLU A 121 -0.26 -25.03 7.30
CA GLU A 121 0.53 -23.84 7.66
C GLU A 121 -0.16 -22.98 8.71
N ALA A 122 -1.49 -22.81 8.62
CA ALA A 122 -2.23 -22.05 9.62
C ALA A 122 -2.28 -22.77 10.98
N TRP A 123 -2.39 -24.11 11.00
CA TRP A 123 -2.25 -24.90 12.21
C TRP A 123 -0.85 -24.78 12.83
N THR A 124 0.20 -24.89 12.01
CA THR A 124 1.58 -24.70 12.46
C THR A 124 1.77 -23.31 13.06
N LEU A 125 1.33 -22.25 12.37
CA LEU A 125 1.43 -20.88 12.87
C LEU A 125 0.65 -20.69 14.18
N PHE A 126 -0.54 -21.29 14.30
CA PHE A 126 -1.34 -21.25 15.50
C PHE A 126 -0.62 -21.91 16.68
N MET A 127 -0.08 -23.12 16.50
CA MET A 127 0.69 -23.83 17.53
C MET A 127 1.97 -23.09 17.90
N GLU A 128 2.67 -22.48 16.93
CA GLU A 128 3.83 -21.62 17.20
C GLU A 128 3.46 -20.41 18.06
N LYS A 129 2.28 -19.83 17.88
CA LYS A 129 1.80 -18.72 18.74
C LYS A 129 1.29 -19.15 20.10
N LEU A 130 0.74 -20.36 20.22
CA LEU A 130 0.39 -20.94 21.52
C LEU A 130 1.62 -21.32 22.36
N GLY A 131 2.80 -21.45 21.74
CA GLY A 131 4.03 -21.86 22.40
C GLY A 131 4.20 -23.38 22.45
N HIS A 132 5.45 -23.85 22.33
CA HIS A 132 5.77 -25.27 22.15
C HIS A 132 5.45 -26.17 23.35
N ASP A 133 5.25 -25.61 24.55
CA ASP A 133 4.91 -26.37 25.77
C ASP A 133 3.40 -26.49 26.03
N THR A 134 2.56 -25.92 25.16
CA THR A 134 1.10 -25.95 25.34
C THR A 134 0.53 -27.25 24.77
N THR A 135 0.20 -28.20 25.66
CA THR A 135 -0.55 -29.40 25.28
C THR A 135 -2.04 -29.10 25.31
N LEU A 136 -2.72 -29.22 24.15
CA LEU A 136 -4.16 -29.07 24.05
C LEU A 136 -4.85 -30.36 24.50
N SER A 137 -5.90 -30.25 25.31
CA SER A 137 -6.77 -31.39 25.60
C SER A 137 -7.54 -31.80 24.32
N PRO A 138 -7.95 -33.07 24.18
CA PRO A 138 -8.71 -33.53 23.01
C PRO A 138 -10.02 -32.76 22.77
N GLU A 139 -10.62 -32.21 23.82
CA GLU A 139 -11.83 -31.39 23.74
C GLU A 139 -11.56 -30.01 23.13
N LEU A 140 -10.41 -29.41 23.48
CA LEU A 140 -10.01 -28.08 23.01
C LEU A 140 -9.42 -28.11 21.60
N GLU A 141 -8.86 -29.26 21.17
CA GLU A 141 -8.25 -29.44 19.85
C GLU A 141 -9.21 -29.11 18.71
N ARG A 142 -10.49 -29.47 18.83
CA ARG A 142 -11.50 -29.17 17.80
C ARG A 142 -11.69 -27.66 17.62
N THR A 143 -11.84 -26.94 18.73
CA THR A 143 -11.96 -25.48 18.74
C THR A 143 -10.70 -24.82 18.21
N ALA A 144 -9.53 -25.33 18.61
CA ALA A 144 -8.23 -24.85 18.14
C ALA A 144 -8.08 -24.99 16.62
N ILE A 145 -8.51 -26.10 16.03
CA ILE A 145 -8.49 -26.32 14.59
C ILE A 145 -9.38 -25.30 13.86
N ASP A 146 -10.56 -25.00 14.40
CA ASP A 146 -11.46 -24.03 13.80
C ASP A 146 -10.91 -22.60 13.90
N VAL A 147 -10.32 -22.22 15.03
CA VAL A 147 -9.59 -20.95 15.16
C VAL A 147 -8.43 -20.87 14.17
N ALA A 148 -7.63 -21.93 14.04
CA ALA A 148 -6.52 -21.98 13.10
C ALA A 148 -6.98 -21.86 11.64
N ARG A 149 -8.19 -22.34 11.30
CA ARG A 149 -8.75 -22.17 9.96
C ARG A 149 -9.07 -20.71 9.65
N GLU A 150 -9.53 -19.95 10.63
CA GLU A 150 -9.76 -18.50 10.46
C GLU A 150 -8.44 -17.74 10.34
N MET A 151 -7.37 -18.19 11.01
CA MET A 151 -6.02 -17.64 10.90
C MET A 151 -5.37 -17.76 9.52
N ARG A 152 -6.00 -18.47 8.58
CA ARG A 152 -5.49 -18.63 7.21
C ARG A 152 -5.33 -17.30 6.47
N TRP A 153 -6.06 -16.26 6.89
CA TRP A 153 -6.02 -14.92 6.29
C TRP A 153 -5.19 -13.90 7.09
N PHE A 154 -4.78 -14.24 8.31
CA PHE A 154 -4.12 -13.32 9.25
C PHE A 154 -2.58 -13.25 9.09
N ALA A 155 -2.02 -13.95 8.10
CA ALA A 155 -0.58 -13.95 7.86
C ALA A 155 -0.06 -12.70 7.13
N LEU A 156 -0.85 -11.63 7.06
CA LEU A 156 -0.51 -10.33 6.47
C LEU A 156 -0.97 -9.19 7.37
#